data_AF-X0W3R5-F1
#
_entry.id   AF-X0W3R5-F1
#
_cell.length_a   1.000
_cell.length_b   1.000
_cell.length_c   1.000
_cell.angle_alpha   90.00
_cell.angle_beta   90.00
_cell.angle_gamma   90.00
#
_symmetry.space_group_name_H-M   'P 1'
#
loop_
_entity.id
_entity.type
_entity.pdbx_description
1 polymer ?
#
loop_
_entity_poly.entity_id
_entity_poly.type
_entity_poly.pdbx_seq_one_letter_code
_entity_poly.pdbx_strand_id
1 'polypeptide(L)'
;RVAPVYDPVKSLVNAATSENVEKVYCDGKLLVDGGRVVGVDEAVLVSRVREIALKEWGRISEWDYLGREAEEYAPLSFKRL
;
A
#
# COMPACT_ATOMS: atom_id res chain seq x y z
N ARG A 1 -13.08 -0.59 -12.95
CA ARG A 1 -13.70 -1.53 -13.92
C ARG A 1 -13.02 -1.35 -15.27
N VAL A 2 -12.67 -2.45 -15.94
CA VAL A 2 -12.14 -2.41 -17.31
C VAL A 2 -13.34 -2.60 -18.26
N ALA A 3 -13.64 -1.61 -19.10
CA ALA A 3 -14.70 -1.70 -20.11
C ALA A 3 -14.43 -0.72 -21.26
N PRO A 4 -14.87 -1.01 -22.50
CA PRO A 4 -15.56 -2.24 -22.95
C PRO A 4 -14.65 -3.48 -22.97
N VAL A 5 -15.24 -4.68 -22.84
CA VAL A 5 -14.50 -5.96 -22.75
C VAL A 5 -14.85 -6.84 -23.95
N TYR A 6 -13.86 -7.15 -24.78
CA TYR A 6 -13.98 -8.14 -25.86
C TYR A 6 -13.50 -9.52 -25.41
N ASP A 7 -12.33 -9.56 -24.74
CA ASP A 7 -11.73 -10.77 -24.19
C ASP A 7 -11.49 -10.54 -22.68
N PRO A 8 -12.26 -11.20 -21.79
CA PRO A 8 -12.20 -10.94 -20.36
C PRO A 8 -10.86 -11.35 -19.74
N VAL A 9 -10.16 -12.35 -20.29
CA VAL A 9 -8.86 -12.79 -19.77
C VAL A 9 -7.79 -11.77 -20.15
N LYS A 10 -7.78 -11.30 -21.41
CA LYS A 10 -6.85 -10.24 -21.82
C LYS A 10 -7.12 -8.93 -21.07
N SER A 11 -8.38 -8.60 -20.83
CA SER A 11 -8.74 -7.43 -20.01
C SER A 11 -8.27 -7.58 -18.56
N LEU A 12 -8.39 -8.78 -17.97
CA LEU A 12 -7.89 -9.06 -16.62
C LEU A 12 -6.36 -8.94 -16.56
N VAL A 13 -5.65 -9.60 -17.47
CA VAL A 13 -4.18 -9.65 -17.44
C VAL A 13 -3.53 -8.31 -17.78
N ASN A 14 -4.06 -7.59 -18.77
CA ASN A 14 -3.38 -6.41 -19.31
C ASN A 14 -3.87 -5.08 -18.74
N ALA A 15 -5.03 -5.04 -18.08
CA ALA A 15 -5.64 -3.77 -17.67
C ALA A 15 -6.24 -3.77 -16.25
N ALA A 16 -6.45 -4.92 -15.61
CA ALA A 16 -7.00 -4.93 -14.26
C ALA A 16 -5.94 -4.58 -13.21
N THR A 17 -6.40 -4.07 -12.07
CA THR A 17 -5.60 -3.82 -10.87
C THR A 17 -6.18 -4.58 -9.68
N SER A 18 -5.49 -4.54 -8.54
CA SER A 18 -5.99 -5.12 -7.29
C SER A 18 -7.37 -4.61 -6.88
N GLU A 19 -7.72 -3.37 -7.26
CA GLU A 19 -9.03 -2.76 -6.98
C GLU A 19 -10.19 -3.46 -7.73
N ASN A 20 -9.91 -4.36 -8.66
CA ASN A 20 -10.94 -5.12 -9.36
C ASN A 20 -11.30 -6.44 -8.66
N VAL A 21 -10.63 -6.78 -7.56
CA VAL A 21 -10.94 -7.96 -6.74
C VAL A 21 -12.10 -7.63 -5.79
N GLU A 22 -13.23 -8.31 -5.96
CA GLU A 22 -14.41 -8.09 -5.10
C GLU A 22 -14.47 -9.05 -3.92
N LYS A 23 -14.15 -10.34 -4.16
CA LYS A 23 -14.22 -11.40 -3.14
C LYS A 23 -13.02 -12.33 -3.22
N VAL A 24 -12.51 -12.77 -2.06
CA VAL A 24 -11.43 -13.77 -1.95
C VAL A 24 -11.83 -14.83 -0.94
N TYR A 25 -11.70 -16.10 -1.32
CA TYR A 25 -11.95 -17.25 -0.44
C TYR A 25 -10.67 -18.08 -0.28
N CYS A 26 -10.39 -18.53 0.94
CA CYS A 26 -9.31 -19.46 1.25
C CYS A 26 -9.84 -20.51 2.23
N ASP A 27 -9.71 -21.80 1.89
CA ASP A 27 -10.25 -22.93 2.67
C ASP A 27 -11.73 -22.76 3.06
N GLY A 28 -12.53 -22.24 2.12
CA GLY A 28 -13.95 -21.97 2.34
C GLY A 28 -14.26 -20.74 3.21
N LYS A 29 -13.26 -20.00 3.69
CA LYS A 29 -13.43 -18.75 4.45
C LYS A 29 -13.35 -17.55 3.53
N LEU A 30 -14.30 -16.62 3.68
CA LEU A 30 -14.30 -15.32 2.99
C LEU A 30 -13.29 -14.37 3.66
N LEU A 31 -12.27 -13.94 2.92
CA LEU A 31 -11.18 -13.07 3.42
C LEU A 31 -11.23 -11.64 2.86
N VAL A 32 -11.82 -11.45 1.68
CA VAL A 32 -12.10 -10.13 1.10
C VAL A 32 -13.56 -10.10 0.70
N ASP A 33 -14.28 -9.04 1.04
CA ASP A 33 -15.67 -8.81 0.64
C ASP A 33 -15.90 -7.36 0.24
N GLY A 34 -16.47 -7.14 -0.95
CA GLY A 34 -16.63 -5.81 -1.53
C GLY A 34 -15.30 -5.06 -1.70
N GLY A 35 -14.22 -5.79 -1.97
CA GLY A 35 -12.86 -5.23 -2.13
C GLY A 35 -12.19 -4.82 -0.81
N ARG A 36 -12.76 -5.14 0.35
CA ARG A 36 -12.16 -4.88 1.67
C ARG A 36 -11.78 -6.16 2.38
N VAL A 37 -10.68 -6.15 3.11
CA VAL A 37 -10.23 -7.32 3.89
C VAL A 37 -11.14 -7.52 5.11
N VAL A 38 -11.70 -8.72 5.25
CA VAL A 38 -12.59 -9.07 6.36
C VAL A 38 -11.83 -9.03 7.68
N GLY A 39 -12.36 -8.30 8.65
CA GLY A 39 -11.78 -8.18 10.00
C GLY A 39 -10.63 -7.17 10.11
N VAL A 40 -10.32 -6.43 9.06
CA VAL A 40 -9.29 -5.37 9.07
C VAL A 40 -9.96 -4.00 9.01
N ASP A 41 -9.63 -3.14 9.98
CA ASP A 41 -9.84 -1.70 9.86
C ASP A 41 -8.62 -1.09 9.17
N GLU A 42 -8.76 -0.81 7.88
CA GLU A 42 -7.66 -0.30 7.05
C GLU A 42 -7.23 1.11 7.49
N ALA A 43 -8.13 1.94 8.00
CA ALA A 43 -7.79 3.29 8.44
C ALA A 43 -6.91 3.25 9.70
N VAL A 44 -7.24 2.37 10.65
CA VAL A 44 -6.44 2.13 11.84
C VAL A 44 -5.09 1.51 11.47
N LEU A 45 -5.08 0.52 10.58
CA LEU A 45 -3.85 -0.11 10.10
C LEU A 45 -2.90 0.90 9.45
N VAL A 46 -3.40 1.72 8.53
CA VAL A 46 -2.61 2.75 7.83
C VAL A 46 -2.08 3.79 8.81
N SER A 47 -2.89 4.23 9.77
CA SER A 47 -2.47 5.19 10.80
C SER A 47 -1.31 4.64 11.63
N ARG A 48 -1.42 3.39 12.08
CA ARG A 48 -0.35 2.71 12.83
C ARG A 48 0.93 2.55 12.01
N VAL A 49 0.82 2.16 10.74
CA VAL A 49 1.98 2.02 9.86
C VAL A 49 2.65 3.37 9.63
N ARG A 50 1.88 4.46 9.46
CA ARG A 50 2.43 5.82 9.32
C ARG A 50 3.19 6.25 10.56
N GLU A 51 2.65 6.02 11.76
CA GLU A 51 3.34 6.35 13.01
C GLU A 51 4.67 5.60 13.15
N ILE A 52 4.69 4.31 12.82
CA ILE A 52 5.92 3.51 12.85
C ILE A 52 6.90 4.05 11.81
N ALA A 53 6.46 4.28 10.58
CA ALA A 53 7.32 4.82 9.53
C ALA A 53 7.95 6.15 9.95
N LEU A 54 7.18 7.08 10.51
CA LEU A 54 7.71 8.37 10.98
C LEU A 54 8.77 8.22 12.08
N LYS A 55 8.59 7.26 13.00
CA LYS A 55 9.59 6.95 14.02
C LYS A 55 10.87 6.41 13.39
N GLU A 56 10.75 5.47 12.47
CA GLU A 56 11.93 4.89 11.80
C GLU A 56 12.66 5.90 10.93
N TRP A 57 11.95 6.80 10.24
CA TRP A 57 12.55 7.93 9.53
C TRP A 57 13.34 8.84 10.49
N GLY A 58 12.81 9.11 11.68
CA GLY A 58 13.51 9.90 12.70
C GLY A 58 14.73 9.21 13.34
N ARG A 59 14.96 7.93 13.03
CA ARG A 59 16.10 7.14 13.53
C ARG A 59 17.12 6.83 12.45
N ILE A 60 17.01 7.45 11.28
CA ILE A 60 17.91 7.22 10.14
C ILE A 60 19.38 7.41 10.54
N SER A 61 19.70 8.44 11.32
CA SER A 61 21.08 8.73 11.72
C SER A 61 21.69 7.66 12.64
N GLU A 62 20.86 6.82 13.29
CA GLU A 62 21.34 5.70 14.12
C GLU A 62 21.92 4.56 13.27
N TRP A 63 21.45 4.38 12.03
CA TRP A 63 21.82 3.26 11.18
C TRP A 63 22.39 3.65 9.81
N ASP A 64 22.31 4.93 9.41
CA ASP A 64 23.08 5.46 8.28
C ASP A 64 24.57 5.50 8.62
N TYR A 65 25.39 4.94 7.75
CA TYR A 65 26.84 4.84 7.98
C TYR A 65 27.56 6.20 8.03
N LEU A 66 26.93 7.26 7.51
CA LEU A 66 27.42 8.64 7.58
C LEU A 66 26.75 9.44 8.71
N GLY A 67 25.81 8.84 9.45
CA GLY A 67 25.06 9.51 10.52
C GLY A 67 24.20 10.67 10.03
N ARG A 68 23.80 10.68 8.75
CA ARG A 68 22.97 11.74 8.17
C ARG A 68 21.57 11.68 8.73
N GLU A 69 20.92 12.83 8.77
CA GLU A 69 19.48 12.94 9.08
C GLU A 69 18.62 12.58 7.86
N ALA A 70 17.33 12.30 8.09
CA ALA A 70 16.40 11.84 7.04
C ALA A 70 16.34 12.78 5.83
N GLU A 71 16.36 14.09 6.05
CA GLU A 71 16.30 15.11 5.00
C GLU A 71 17.55 15.15 4.12
N GLU A 72 18.71 14.71 4.63
CA GLU A 72 19.95 14.61 3.86
C GLU A 72 20.07 13.24 3.20
N TYR A 73 19.65 12.18 3.88
CA TYR A 73 19.63 10.81 3.34
C TYR A 73 18.67 10.68 2.15
N ALA A 74 17.45 11.22 2.28
CA ALA A 74 16.39 11.17 1.28
C ALA A 74 15.74 12.56 1.11
N PRO A 75 16.42 13.50 0.42
CA PRO A 75 15.91 14.85 0.25
C PRO A 75 14.59 14.86 -0.55
N LEU A 76 13.65 15.69 -0.10
CA LEU A 76 12.38 15.88 -0.80
C LEU A 76 12.63 16.56 -2.15
N SER A 77 11.97 16.06 -3.20
CA SER A 77 12.04 16.67 -4.55
C SER A 77 11.47 18.08 -4.61
N PHE A 78 10.61 18.44 -3.65
CA PHE A 78 10.02 19.77 -3.50
C PHE A 78 10.26 20.29 -2.08
N LYS A 79 10.44 21.60 -1.96
CA LYS A 79 10.50 22.26 -0.64
C LYS A 79 9.15 22.10 0.06
N ARG A 80 9.16 21.88 1.37
CA ARG A 80 7.94 22.00 2.19
C ARG A 80 7.45 23.46 2.13
N LEU A 81 6.15 23.64 1.89
CA LEU A 81 5.48 24.93 1.92
C LEU A 81 5.36 25.46 3.35
#